data_AF-A0A4Q2R909-F1
#
_entry.id   AF-A0A4Q2R909-F1
#
_cell.length_a   1.000
_cell.length_b   1.000
_cell.length_c   1.000
_cell.angle_alpha   90.00
_cell.angle_beta   90.00
_cell.angle_gamma   90.00
#
_symmetry.space_group_name_H-M   'P 1'
#
loop_
_entity.id
_entity.type
_entity.pdbx_description
1 polymer ?
#
loop_
_entity_poly.entity_id
_entity_poly.type
_entity_poly.pdbx_seq_one_letter_code
_entity_poly.pdbx_strand_id
1 'polypeptide(L)'
;MTERQDKALTAAEVTMLEGLLAKVSGSGGDLPWPLFRFVTEVAATSNIDLLVRDADAGVLLAWRDDPFGTGWHVPGSIIRHREEIGHRIAACAREEFGCDVAVTGGVVAVVQIFDDRGHSVSLCYPARLCGEPGRRVLAAGEVPRAGDLRWFATCPDHLYPSHGVYREVLAALAGGMPGEGAPLFTQHVGRRDAASASPKGWIDPDVALA
;
A
#
# COMPACT_ATOMS: atom_id res chain seq x y z
N MET A 1 35.54 -11.91 -2.42
CA MET A 1 35.33 -11.50 -3.83
C MET A 1 34.48 -12.52 -4.59
N THR A 2 33.67 -13.34 -3.90
CA THR A 2 33.17 -14.63 -4.41
C THR A 2 31.65 -14.81 -4.34
N GLU A 3 30.90 -13.76 -3.97
CA GLU A 3 29.42 -13.78 -3.93
C GLU A 3 28.79 -12.91 -5.05
N ARG A 4 29.60 -12.13 -5.78
CA ARG A 4 29.14 -11.13 -6.77
C ARG A 4 28.78 -11.73 -8.13
N GLN A 5 29.35 -12.88 -8.50
CA GLN A 5 29.24 -13.39 -9.86
C GLN A 5 27.99 -14.25 -10.11
N ASP A 6 27.41 -14.86 -9.06
CA ASP A 6 26.26 -15.78 -9.21
C ASP A 6 24.89 -15.09 -9.32
N LYS A 7 24.85 -13.74 -9.36
CA LYS A 7 23.61 -12.95 -9.45
C LYS A 7 23.61 -11.91 -10.57
N ALA A 8 24.63 -11.87 -11.41
CA ALA A 8 24.68 -10.93 -12.52
C ALA A 8 23.74 -11.40 -13.65
N LEU A 9 22.91 -10.50 -14.18
CA LEU A 9 22.10 -10.77 -15.37
C LEU A 9 23.02 -10.97 -16.58
N THR A 10 22.75 -11.98 -17.38
CA THR A 10 23.39 -12.20 -18.67
C THR A 10 22.96 -11.13 -19.68
N ALA A 11 23.75 -10.92 -20.73
CA ALA A 11 23.39 -9.97 -21.80
C ALA A 11 22.03 -10.29 -22.44
N ALA A 12 21.70 -11.57 -22.62
CA ALA A 12 20.41 -11.99 -23.17
C ALA A 12 19.24 -11.63 -22.24
N GLU A 13 19.41 -11.75 -20.92
CA GLU A 13 18.40 -11.36 -19.93
C GLU A 13 18.23 -9.84 -19.88
N VAL A 14 19.30 -9.06 -20.01
CA VAL A 14 19.25 -7.60 -20.10
C VAL A 14 18.48 -7.17 -21.35
N THR A 15 18.81 -7.71 -22.53
CA THR A 15 18.08 -7.42 -23.77
C THR A 15 16.61 -7.83 -23.69
N MET A 16 16.29 -8.95 -23.03
CA MET A 16 14.91 -9.36 -22.80
C MET A 16 14.17 -8.36 -21.90
N LEU A 17 14.82 -7.91 -20.81
CA LEU A 17 14.27 -6.93 -19.89
C LEU A 17 13.99 -5.60 -20.60
N GLU A 18 14.91 -5.11 -21.43
CA GLU A 18 14.72 -3.90 -22.23
C GLU A 18 13.56 -4.04 -23.22
N GLY A 19 13.45 -5.20 -23.88
CA GLY A 19 12.32 -5.49 -24.77
C GLY A 19 10.97 -5.54 -24.05
N LEU A 20 10.93 -6.03 -22.80
CA LEU A 20 9.73 -5.97 -21.96
C LEU A 20 9.44 -4.53 -21.52
N LEU A 21 10.47 -3.80 -21.08
CA LEU A 21 10.36 -2.42 -20.64
C LEU A 21 9.82 -1.53 -21.77
N ALA A 22 10.32 -1.67 -22.99
CA ALA A 22 9.84 -0.91 -24.15
C ALA A 22 8.34 -1.13 -24.44
N LYS A 23 7.80 -2.30 -24.13
CA LYS A 23 6.36 -2.61 -24.31
C LYS A 23 5.47 -1.98 -23.23
N VAL A 24 5.99 -1.82 -22.02
CA VAL A 24 5.23 -1.32 -20.86
C VAL A 24 5.58 0.13 -20.49
N SER A 25 6.65 0.68 -21.06
CA SER A 25 7.12 2.03 -20.74
C SER A 25 6.06 3.06 -21.11
N GLY A 26 5.75 3.95 -20.16
CA GLY A 26 4.75 4.99 -20.36
C GLY A 26 3.31 4.52 -20.40
N SER A 27 3.02 3.21 -20.23
CA SER A 27 1.65 2.70 -20.33
C SER A 27 0.77 3.14 -19.15
N GLY A 28 1.35 3.51 -18.00
CA GLY A 28 0.63 3.97 -16.79
C GLY A 28 -0.41 3.00 -16.21
N GLY A 29 -0.69 1.90 -16.93
CA GLY A 29 -1.77 0.96 -16.69
C GLY A 29 -1.28 -0.29 -16.00
N ASP A 30 -2.14 -1.31 -16.01
CA ASP A 30 -1.91 -2.53 -15.27
C ASP A 30 -0.72 -3.33 -15.82
N LEU A 31 0.10 -3.82 -14.91
CA LEU A 31 1.21 -4.72 -15.22
C LEU A 31 0.73 -6.16 -15.13
N PRO A 32 1.17 -7.06 -16.03
CA PRO A 32 1.01 -8.50 -15.82
C PRO A 32 1.55 -8.91 -14.45
N TRP A 33 0.86 -9.82 -13.76
CA TRP A 33 1.20 -10.21 -12.39
C TRP A 33 2.69 -10.57 -12.16
N PRO A 34 3.38 -11.32 -13.05
CA PRO A 34 4.81 -11.60 -12.87
C PRO A 34 5.68 -10.34 -12.89
N LEU A 35 5.33 -9.35 -13.70
CA LEU A 35 6.06 -8.09 -13.79
C LEU A 35 5.76 -7.18 -12.58
N PHE A 36 4.51 -7.14 -12.15
CA PHE A 36 4.13 -6.47 -10.91
C PHE A 36 4.90 -7.03 -9.70
N ARG A 37 4.93 -8.36 -9.57
CA ARG A 37 5.67 -9.06 -8.52
C ARG A 37 7.16 -8.75 -8.59
N PHE A 38 7.76 -8.75 -9.78
CA PHE A 38 9.16 -8.38 -9.94
C PHE A 38 9.43 -6.97 -9.37
N VAL A 39 8.61 -5.98 -9.74
CA VAL A 39 8.76 -4.60 -9.24
C VAL A 39 8.64 -4.53 -7.72
N THR A 40 7.66 -5.22 -7.11
CA THR A 40 7.46 -5.19 -5.65
C THR A 40 8.52 -5.97 -4.86
N GLU A 41 9.19 -6.95 -5.47
CA GLU A 41 10.29 -7.69 -4.85
C GLU A 41 11.63 -6.95 -4.95
N VAL A 42 11.87 -6.17 -6.01
CA VAL A 42 13.16 -5.49 -6.23
C VAL A 42 13.20 -4.04 -5.76
N ALA A 43 12.04 -3.40 -5.58
CA ALA A 43 11.95 -1.99 -5.23
C ALA A 43 10.86 -1.72 -4.19
N ALA A 44 11.05 -0.64 -3.42
CA ALA A 44 10.00 -0.10 -2.58
C ALA A 44 8.90 0.49 -3.48
N THR A 45 7.62 0.20 -3.18
CA THR A 45 6.50 0.84 -3.88
C THR A 45 5.93 1.99 -3.06
N SER A 46 5.57 3.07 -3.75
CA SER A 46 4.83 4.18 -3.16
C SER A 46 3.33 3.92 -3.23
N ASN A 47 2.64 4.09 -2.11
CA ASN A 47 1.22 3.84 -1.98
C ASN A 47 0.50 5.07 -1.41
N ILE A 48 -0.81 5.14 -1.61
CA ILE A 48 -1.70 5.96 -0.78
C ILE A 48 -2.55 5.05 0.10
N ASP A 49 -2.88 5.55 1.28
CA ASP A 49 -3.85 4.91 2.17
C ASP A 49 -4.89 5.94 2.61
N LEU A 50 -6.17 5.56 2.55
CA LEU A 50 -7.30 6.44 2.79
C LEU A 50 -7.84 6.22 4.19
N LEU A 51 -7.54 7.16 5.07
CA LEU A 51 -8.07 7.22 6.43
C LEU A 51 -9.46 7.87 6.38
N VAL A 52 -10.43 7.13 5.84
CA VAL A 52 -11.82 7.58 5.72
C VAL A 52 -12.44 7.64 7.11
N ARG A 53 -12.92 8.82 7.50
CA ARG A 53 -13.53 9.04 8.80
C ARG A 53 -14.89 9.70 8.70
N ASP A 54 -15.73 9.33 9.65
CA ASP A 54 -16.95 10.03 10.00
C ASP A 54 -16.88 10.48 11.46
N ALA A 55 -17.49 11.62 11.78
CA ALA A 55 -17.40 12.21 13.12
C ALA A 55 -18.11 11.36 14.18
N ASP A 56 -19.18 10.66 13.80
CA ASP A 56 -20.02 9.88 14.71
C ASP A 56 -19.69 8.38 14.62
N ALA A 57 -19.28 7.89 13.44
CA ALA A 57 -19.04 6.46 13.22
C ALA A 57 -17.57 6.01 13.38
N GLY A 58 -16.61 6.95 13.36
CA GLY A 58 -15.18 6.64 13.49
C GLY A 58 -14.48 6.41 12.14
N VAL A 59 -13.63 5.39 12.03
CA VAL A 59 -12.87 5.07 10.81
C VAL A 59 -13.53 3.95 10.01
N LEU A 60 -13.55 4.07 8.69
CA LEU A 60 -14.04 3.03 7.78
C LEU A 60 -12.89 2.14 7.34
N LEU A 61 -13.02 0.83 7.59
CA LEU A 61 -12.06 -0.18 7.17
C LEU A 61 -12.73 -1.19 6.25
N ALA A 62 -11.94 -1.82 5.38
CA ALA A 62 -12.40 -2.88 4.49
C ALA A 62 -11.91 -4.25 5.00
N TRP A 63 -12.71 -5.29 4.79
CA TRP A 63 -12.32 -6.66 5.10
C TRP A 63 -11.53 -7.25 3.95
N ARG A 64 -10.35 -7.80 4.26
CA ARG A 64 -9.52 -8.53 3.33
C ARG A 64 -9.47 -10.00 3.73
N ASP A 65 -9.53 -10.88 2.74
CA ASP A 65 -9.39 -12.32 2.91
C ASP A 65 -8.69 -12.89 1.67
N ASP A 66 -7.40 -13.19 1.80
CA ASP A 66 -6.55 -13.66 0.72
C ASP A 66 -5.47 -14.64 1.24
N PRO A 67 -4.62 -15.22 0.37
CA PRO A 67 -3.60 -16.19 0.80
C PRO A 67 -2.57 -15.70 1.82
N PHE A 68 -2.45 -14.39 2.02
CA PHE A 68 -1.49 -13.77 2.95
C PHE A 68 -2.13 -13.46 4.32
N GLY A 69 -3.46 -13.55 4.41
CA GLY A 69 -4.18 -13.46 5.68
C GLY A 69 -5.59 -12.92 5.54
N THR A 70 -6.18 -12.68 6.71
CA THR A 70 -7.55 -12.21 6.82
C THR A 70 -7.60 -11.12 7.89
N GLY A 71 -8.41 -10.08 7.70
CA GLY A 71 -8.63 -9.04 8.70
C GLY A 71 -9.08 -7.70 8.15
N TRP A 72 -9.34 -6.75 9.05
CA TRP A 72 -9.66 -5.37 8.71
C TRP A 72 -8.41 -4.61 8.28
N HIS A 73 -8.50 -3.89 7.17
CA HIS A 73 -7.38 -3.13 6.64
C HIS A 73 -7.80 -1.70 6.30
N VAL A 74 -6.82 -0.80 6.35
CA VAL A 74 -6.96 0.55 5.82
C VAL A 74 -6.96 0.44 4.30
N PRO A 75 -8.00 0.92 3.60
CA PRO A 75 -8.05 0.83 2.14
C PRO A 75 -6.98 1.71 1.51
N GLY A 76 -6.31 1.18 0.48
CA GLY A 76 -5.17 1.84 -0.13
C GLY A 76 -4.77 1.22 -1.46
N SER A 77 -3.89 1.91 -2.18
CA SER A 77 -3.49 1.50 -3.52
C SER A 77 -2.11 2.02 -3.89
N ILE A 78 -1.37 1.25 -4.68
CA ILE A 78 -0.05 1.62 -5.20
C ILE A 78 -0.21 2.75 -6.22
N ILE A 79 0.63 3.78 -6.14
CA ILE A 79 0.70 4.85 -7.14
C ILE A 79 1.38 4.30 -8.40
N ARG A 80 0.72 4.43 -9.56
CA ARG A 80 1.25 3.95 -10.83
C ARG A 80 2.30 4.91 -11.37
N HIS A 81 3.13 4.42 -12.28
CA HIS A 81 4.15 5.22 -12.93
C HIS A 81 3.54 6.43 -13.64
N ARG A 82 4.03 7.64 -13.32
CA ARG A 82 3.56 8.93 -13.87
C ARG A 82 2.09 9.27 -13.57
N GLU A 83 1.51 8.63 -12.57
CA GLU A 83 0.16 8.94 -12.11
C GLU A 83 0.18 10.08 -11.07
N GLU A 84 -0.77 11.01 -11.19
CA GLU A 84 -0.99 11.99 -10.14
C GLU A 84 -1.63 11.35 -8.91
N ILE A 85 -1.19 11.74 -7.71
CA ILE A 85 -1.73 11.23 -6.44
C ILE A 85 -3.26 11.41 -6.37
N GLY A 86 -3.79 12.54 -6.83
CA GLY A 86 -5.24 12.79 -6.86
C GLY A 86 -6.00 11.78 -7.72
N HIS A 87 -5.46 11.38 -8.87
CA HIS A 87 -6.04 10.34 -9.71
C HIS A 87 -6.03 8.98 -9.01
N ARG A 88 -4.92 8.63 -8.34
CA ARG A 88 -4.83 7.38 -7.58
C ARG A 88 -5.81 7.35 -6.40
N ILE A 89 -6.00 8.46 -5.70
CA ILE A 89 -7.00 8.57 -4.62
C ILE A 89 -8.40 8.32 -5.17
N ALA A 90 -8.78 8.95 -6.29
CA ALA A 90 -10.08 8.77 -6.90
C ALA A 90 -10.29 7.32 -7.40
N ALA A 91 -9.29 6.71 -8.02
CA ALA A 91 -9.34 5.31 -8.46
C ALA A 91 -9.50 4.35 -7.27
N CYS A 92 -8.65 4.50 -6.24
CA CYS A 92 -8.71 3.71 -5.03
C CYS A 92 -10.06 3.82 -4.33
N ALA A 93 -10.63 5.03 -4.24
CA ALA A 93 -11.93 5.23 -3.61
C ALA A 93 -13.06 4.47 -4.31
N ARG A 94 -13.07 4.51 -5.65
CA ARG A 94 -14.07 3.78 -6.45
C ARG A 94 -13.90 2.27 -6.33
N GLU A 95 -12.67 1.78 -6.32
CA GLU A 95 -12.35 0.35 -6.20
C GLU A 95 -12.76 -0.19 -4.82
N GLU A 96 -12.36 0.49 -3.76
CA GLU A 96 -12.49 0.04 -2.37
C GLU A 96 -13.85 0.37 -1.75
N PHE A 97 -14.43 1.54 -2.03
CA PHE A 97 -15.69 2.00 -1.41
C PHE A 97 -16.88 1.99 -2.37
N GLY A 98 -16.65 1.97 -3.68
CA GLY A 98 -17.71 2.12 -4.67
C GLY A 98 -18.30 3.53 -4.74
N CYS A 99 -17.62 4.53 -4.17
CA CYS A 99 -17.98 5.95 -4.24
C CYS A 99 -16.71 6.82 -4.22
N ASP A 100 -16.86 8.12 -4.48
CA ASP A 100 -15.75 9.07 -4.39
C ASP A 100 -15.46 9.46 -2.93
N VAL A 101 -14.27 10.01 -2.68
CA VAL A 101 -13.89 10.58 -1.37
C VAL A 101 -13.38 12.00 -1.52
N ALA A 102 -13.56 12.80 -0.48
CA ALA A 102 -12.94 14.11 -0.32
C ALA A 102 -11.78 14.02 0.66
N VAL A 103 -10.57 14.35 0.19
CA VAL A 103 -9.40 14.51 1.07
C VAL A 103 -9.58 15.76 1.91
N THR A 104 -9.40 15.64 3.22
CA THR A 104 -9.69 16.71 4.19
C THR A 104 -8.44 17.43 4.70
N GLY A 105 -7.25 17.02 4.26
CA GLY A 105 -5.97 17.61 4.65
C GLY A 105 -4.78 17.02 3.91
N GLY A 106 -3.57 17.42 4.30
CA GLY A 106 -2.33 16.85 3.80
C GLY A 106 -2.08 15.43 4.31
N VAL A 107 -0.89 14.89 4.01
CA VAL A 107 -0.44 13.61 4.55
C VAL A 107 -0.30 13.71 6.06
N VAL A 108 -0.98 12.81 6.79
CA VAL A 108 -0.99 12.78 8.26
C VAL A 108 -0.07 11.73 8.86
N ALA A 109 0.33 10.74 8.05
CA ALA A 109 1.28 9.71 8.43
C ALA A 109 2.00 9.16 7.19
N VAL A 110 3.24 8.73 7.39
CA VAL A 110 3.95 7.89 6.43
C VAL A 110 4.15 6.53 7.06
N VAL A 111 3.65 5.49 6.40
CA VAL A 111 3.68 4.11 6.92
C VAL A 111 4.58 3.26 6.03
N GLN A 112 5.52 2.56 6.63
CA GLN A 112 6.41 1.63 5.95
C GLN A 112 6.07 0.19 6.36
N ILE A 113 5.78 -0.64 5.37
CA ILE A 113 5.42 -2.05 5.55
C ILE A 113 6.46 -2.90 4.81
N PHE A 114 7.00 -3.87 5.54
CA PHE A 114 7.72 -4.98 4.92
C PHE A 114 6.89 -6.23 5.10
N ASP A 115 6.47 -6.87 4.02
CA ASP A 115 5.81 -8.17 4.11
C ASP A 115 6.22 -9.15 2.99
N ASP A 116 5.61 -10.34 2.98
CA ASP A 116 5.89 -11.36 1.97
C ASP A 116 5.53 -10.90 0.54
N ARG A 117 4.85 -9.76 0.38
CA ARG A 117 4.49 -9.15 -0.91
C ARG A 117 5.50 -8.09 -1.35
N GLY A 118 6.37 -7.63 -0.45
CA GLY A 118 7.45 -6.69 -0.77
C GLY A 118 7.65 -5.61 0.28
N HIS A 119 8.08 -4.44 -0.18
CA HIS A 119 8.31 -3.25 0.64
C HIS A 119 7.46 -2.10 0.13
N SER A 120 6.55 -1.58 0.94
CA SER A 120 5.74 -0.41 0.59
C SER A 120 6.00 0.77 1.53
N VAL A 121 5.86 1.96 0.97
CA VAL A 121 5.85 3.24 1.67
C VAL A 121 4.55 3.94 1.32
N SER A 122 3.69 4.09 2.31
CA SER A 122 2.32 4.58 2.19
C SER A 122 2.18 6.00 2.70
N LEU A 123 1.56 6.85 1.89
CA LEU A 123 1.13 8.20 2.24
C LEU A 123 -0.30 8.16 2.74
N CYS A 124 -0.52 8.39 4.03
CA CYS A 124 -1.86 8.31 4.62
C CYS A 124 -2.58 9.66 4.51
N TYR A 125 -3.70 9.68 3.80
CA TYR A 125 -4.54 10.86 3.62
C TYR A 125 -5.82 10.76 4.46
N PRO A 126 -6.16 11.80 5.23
CA PRO A 126 -7.46 11.86 5.90
C PRO A 126 -8.54 12.16 4.86
N ALA A 127 -9.62 11.37 4.86
CA ALA A 127 -10.67 11.48 3.86
C ALA A 127 -12.08 11.33 4.46
N ARG A 128 -13.09 11.73 3.69
CA ARG A 128 -14.51 11.51 3.97
C ARG A 128 -15.18 10.95 2.71
N LEU A 129 -16.19 10.10 2.87
CA LEU A 129 -16.98 9.62 1.73
C LEU A 129 -17.79 10.77 1.12
N CYS A 130 -17.88 10.81 -0.20
CA CYS A 130 -18.77 11.68 -0.96
C CYS A 130 -20.09 10.96 -1.25
N GLY A 131 -20.83 10.61 -0.20
CA GLY A 131 -22.10 9.87 -0.27
C GLY A 131 -22.01 8.44 0.25
N GLU A 132 -23.08 7.69 0.05
CA GLU A 132 -23.16 6.31 0.50
C GLU A 132 -22.18 5.40 -0.28
N PRO A 133 -21.42 4.53 0.40
CA PRO A 133 -20.57 3.58 -0.29
C PRO A 133 -21.39 2.60 -1.14
N GLY A 134 -20.88 2.30 -2.34
CA GLY A 134 -21.43 1.28 -3.22
C GLY A 134 -21.11 -0.15 -2.79
N ARG A 135 -20.23 -0.33 -1.79
CA ARG A 135 -19.95 -1.61 -1.13
C ARG A 135 -20.82 -1.81 0.10
N ARG A 136 -21.02 -3.08 0.46
CA ARG A 136 -21.79 -3.46 1.65
C ARG A 136 -21.08 -2.98 2.93
N VAL A 137 -21.79 -2.20 3.74
CA VAL A 137 -21.34 -1.79 5.07
C VAL A 137 -22.00 -2.69 6.12
N LEU A 138 -21.19 -3.31 6.98
CA LEU A 138 -21.63 -4.24 8.00
C LEU A 138 -22.07 -3.54 9.28
N ALA A 139 -23.13 -4.06 9.88
CA ALA A 139 -23.46 -3.85 11.27
C ALA A 139 -22.55 -4.68 12.20
N ALA A 140 -22.54 -4.32 13.48
CA ALA A 140 -21.80 -5.07 14.48
C ALA A 140 -22.32 -6.52 14.61
N GLY A 141 -21.40 -7.49 14.56
CA GLY A 141 -21.70 -8.92 14.72
C GLY A 141 -21.97 -9.67 13.41
N GLU A 142 -22.07 -8.99 12.28
CA GLU A 142 -22.13 -9.66 10.98
C GLU A 142 -20.80 -10.33 10.60
N VAL A 143 -20.88 -11.45 9.89
CA VAL A 143 -19.73 -12.16 9.34
C VAL A 143 -19.24 -11.42 8.08
N PRO A 144 -17.99 -10.96 8.06
CA PRO A 144 -17.45 -10.23 6.92
C PRO A 144 -17.05 -11.16 5.77
N ARG A 145 -17.11 -10.62 4.55
CA ARG A 145 -16.60 -11.18 3.30
C ARG A 145 -15.64 -10.17 2.67
N ALA A 146 -14.76 -10.65 1.79
CA ALA A 146 -13.81 -9.79 1.11
C ALA A 146 -14.51 -8.58 0.43
N GLY A 147 -14.02 -7.37 0.74
CA GLY A 147 -14.56 -6.11 0.24
C GLY A 147 -15.75 -5.55 1.02
N ASP A 148 -16.24 -6.23 2.05
CA ASP A 148 -17.20 -5.63 2.99
C ASP A 148 -16.51 -4.49 3.78
N LEU A 149 -17.26 -3.45 4.09
CA LEU A 149 -16.81 -2.29 4.86
C LEU A 149 -17.38 -2.32 6.27
N ARG A 150 -16.71 -1.69 7.23
CA ARG A 150 -17.27 -1.45 8.57
C ARG A 150 -16.68 -0.21 9.22
N TRP A 151 -17.53 0.53 9.91
CA TRP A 151 -17.15 1.64 10.76
C TRP A 151 -16.67 1.17 12.13
N PHE A 152 -15.58 1.78 12.60
CA PHE A 152 -14.91 1.47 13.85
C PHE A 152 -14.66 2.74 14.64
N ALA A 153 -15.31 2.87 15.80
CA ALA A 153 -15.06 3.96 16.75
C ALA A 153 -13.66 3.86 17.38
N THR A 154 -13.15 2.63 17.55
CA THR A 154 -11.81 2.32 18.04
C THR A 154 -11.14 1.29 17.14
N CYS A 155 -9.81 1.26 17.15
CA CYS A 155 -9.04 0.29 16.36
C CYS A 155 -9.57 -1.15 16.61
N PRO A 156 -9.90 -1.94 15.57
CA PRO A 156 -10.34 -3.30 15.76
C PRO A 156 -9.23 -4.20 16.29
N ASP A 157 -9.62 -5.27 16.97
CA ASP A 157 -8.69 -6.30 17.43
C ASP A 157 -8.09 -7.05 16.23
N HIS A 158 -8.94 -7.42 15.27
CA HIS A 158 -8.57 -8.23 14.11
C HIS A 158 -8.21 -7.38 12.89
N LEU A 159 -7.07 -6.69 12.98
CA LEU A 159 -6.45 -6.08 11.80
C LEU A 159 -5.83 -7.15 10.90
N TYR A 160 -5.80 -6.87 9.60
CA TYR A 160 -5.03 -7.65 8.64
C TYR A 160 -3.55 -7.68 9.06
N PRO A 161 -2.83 -8.81 8.92
CA PRO A 161 -1.52 -9.00 9.56
C PRO A 161 -0.49 -7.88 9.34
N SER A 162 -0.35 -7.41 8.09
CA SER A 162 0.61 -6.34 7.76
C SER A 162 0.10 -4.92 8.06
N HIS A 163 -1.13 -4.78 8.55
CA HIS A 163 -1.74 -3.50 8.93
C HIS A 163 -1.64 -3.21 10.44
N GLY A 164 -0.87 -4.00 11.21
CA GLY A 164 -0.57 -3.70 12.61
C GLY A 164 0.08 -2.33 12.82
N VAL A 165 0.85 -1.84 11.83
CA VAL A 165 1.43 -0.48 11.74
C VAL A 165 0.40 0.62 11.96
N TYR A 166 -0.84 0.37 11.55
CA TYR A 166 -1.88 1.39 11.61
C TYR A 166 -2.46 1.57 13.01
N ARG A 167 -2.18 0.69 13.99
CA ARG A 167 -2.77 0.80 15.33
C ARG A 167 -2.54 2.17 15.96
N GLU A 168 -1.32 2.67 15.89
CA GLU A 168 -0.96 3.99 16.44
C GLU A 168 -1.62 5.13 15.66
N VAL A 169 -1.63 5.04 14.32
CA VAL A 169 -2.32 6.00 13.45
C VAL A 169 -3.82 6.05 13.76
N LEU A 170 -4.48 4.90 13.83
CA LEU A 170 -5.92 4.78 14.11
C LEU A 170 -6.25 5.27 15.52
N ALA A 171 -5.43 4.96 16.52
CA ALA A 171 -5.59 5.46 17.88
C ALA A 171 -5.46 6.99 17.96
N ALA A 172 -4.46 7.56 17.28
CA ALA A 172 -4.27 9.01 17.22
C ALA A 172 -5.46 9.73 16.54
N LEU A 173 -5.96 9.17 15.44
CA LEU A 173 -7.13 9.70 14.74
C LEU A 173 -8.39 9.67 15.62
N ALA A 174 -8.62 8.57 16.35
CA ALA A 174 -9.76 8.44 17.27
C ALA A 174 -9.68 9.45 18.42
N GLY A 175 -8.47 9.79 18.88
CA GLY A 175 -8.23 10.82 19.89
C GLY A 175 -8.33 12.26 19.37
N GLY A 176 -8.71 12.48 18.10
CA GLY A 176 -8.80 13.82 17.53
C GLY A 176 -7.45 14.48 17.24
N MET A 177 -6.37 13.70 17.21
CA MET A 177 -5.01 14.14 16.92
C MET A 177 -4.63 13.68 15.51
N PRO A 178 -5.02 14.41 14.43
CA PRO A 178 -4.66 14.02 13.07
C PRO A 178 -3.16 14.19 12.76
N GLY A 179 -2.32 14.58 13.74
CA GLY A 179 -0.90 14.84 13.56
C GLY A 179 -0.65 16.21 12.90
N GLU A 180 0.05 17.11 13.59
CA GLU A 180 0.68 18.28 12.97
C GLU A 180 2.05 17.87 12.42
N GLY A 181 2.04 17.12 11.31
CA GLY A 181 3.24 16.54 10.69
C GLY A 181 3.23 15.01 10.72
N ALA A 182 3.72 14.38 9.66
CA ALA A 182 3.66 12.93 9.47
C ALA A 182 4.66 12.21 10.40
N PRO A 183 4.21 11.42 11.38
CA PRO A 183 5.07 10.47 12.04
C PRO A 183 5.41 9.35 11.04
N LEU A 184 6.66 8.90 11.03
CA LEU A 184 7.06 7.70 10.30
C LEU A 184 6.74 6.48 11.18
N PHE A 185 5.81 5.64 10.73
CA PHE A 185 5.50 4.37 11.35
C PHE A 185 6.12 3.25 10.52
N THR A 186 6.91 2.37 11.13
CA THR A 186 7.53 1.24 10.43
C THR A 186 7.14 -0.06 11.13
N GLN A 187 6.67 -1.07 10.39
CA GLN A 187 6.70 -2.45 10.89
C GLN A 187 7.25 -3.44 9.86
N HIS A 188 7.83 -4.50 10.41
CA HIS A 188 8.38 -5.63 9.69
C HIS A 188 7.45 -6.83 9.90
N VAL A 189 6.74 -7.27 8.86
CA VAL A 189 5.86 -8.46 8.83
C VAL A 189 6.34 -9.42 7.75
N GLY A 190 7.55 -9.96 7.88
CA GLY A 190 8.11 -10.89 6.91
C GLY A 190 9.56 -11.24 7.23
N ARG A 191 10.28 -11.82 6.27
CA ARG A 191 11.67 -12.30 6.44
C ARG A 191 12.74 -11.23 6.73
N ARG A 192 12.38 -9.94 6.82
CA ARG A 192 13.32 -8.87 7.15
C ARG A 192 13.29 -8.62 8.66
N ASP A 193 14.23 -9.23 9.38
CA ASP A 193 14.41 -8.99 10.82
C ASP A 193 14.96 -7.57 11.08
N ALA A 194 14.76 -7.05 12.29
CA ALA A 194 15.33 -5.75 12.69
C ALA A 194 16.88 -5.75 12.68
N ALA A 195 17.51 -6.92 12.62
CA ALA A 195 18.95 -7.11 12.50
C ALA A 195 19.45 -7.13 11.03
N SER A 196 18.54 -7.10 10.05
CA SER A 196 18.87 -7.18 8.63
C SER A 196 19.58 -5.90 8.21
N ALA A 197 20.85 -6.03 7.82
CA ALA A 197 21.63 -4.92 7.27
C ALA A 197 20.89 -4.30 6.08
N SER A 198 21.02 -2.97 5.93
CA SER A 198 20.50 -2.26 4.75
C SER A 198 20.94 -2.96 3.47
N PRO A 199 20.05 -3.15 2.47
CA PRO A 199 20.41 -3.74 1.19
C PRO A 199 21.62 -3.01 0.60
N LYS A 200 22.70 -3.75 0.34
CA LYS A 200 23.87 -3.22 -0.38
C LYS A 200 23.54 -3.27 -1.88
N GLY A 201 22.94 -2.21 -2.41
CA GLY A 201 22.69 -2.03 -3.84
C GLY A 201 23.66 -1.01 -4.43
N TRP A 202 24.15 -1.27 -5.64
CA TRP A 202 24.90 -0.32 -6.45
C TRP A 202 24.27 -0.28 -7.85
N ILE A 203 24.08 0.92 -8.40
CA ILE A 203 23.65 1.10 -9.79
C ILE A 203 24.93 1.08 -10.63
N ASP A 204 25.13 0.05 -11.45
CA ASP A 204 26.29 -0.05 -12.33
C ASP A 204 26.10 0.87 -13.55
N PRO A 205 26.88 1.96 -13.67
CA PRO A 205 26.73 2.90 -14.79
C PRO A 205 27.31 2.36 -16.11
N ASP A 206 28.10 1.28 -16.07
CA ASP A 206 28.84 0.77 -17.23
C ASP A 206 28.06 -0.30 -18.03
N VAL A 207 26.84 -0.66 -17.59
CA VAL A 207 25.92 -1.47 -18.39
C VAL A 207 25.29 -0.55 -19.45
N ALA A 208 25.81 -0.64 -20.68
CA ALA A 208 25.26 0.08 -21.81
C ALA A 208 23.78 -0.29 -22.01
N LEU A 209 22.90 0.73 -22.03
CA LEU A 209 21.52 0.59 -22.46
C LEU A 209 21.52 0.28 -23.96
N ALA A 210 20.87 -0.81 -24.38
CA ALA A 210 20.78 -1.19 -25.80
C ALA A 210 19.72 -0.39 -26.56
#